data_AF-A0A3R7EI20-F1
#
_entry.id   AF-A0A3R7EI20-F1
#
_cell.length_a   1.000
_cell.length_b   1.000
_cell.length_c   1.000
_cell.angle_alpha   90.00
_cell.angle_beta   90.00
_cell.angle_gamma   90.00
#
_symmetry.space_group_name_H-M   'P 1'
#
loop_
_entity.id
_entity.type
_entity.pdbx_description
1 polymer ?
#
loop_
_entity_poly.entity_id
_entity_poly.type
_entity_poly.pdbx_seq_one_letter_code
_entity_poly.pdbx_strand_id
1 'polypeptide(L)'
;MRALKLLDEHGIRHTLSFTINQANKHCIDHIIDLCIETGTCTLNFNIYQPIRKSDLEPIRYMEWIELKKYVEKRAEKEGIYLPKGCIEGGCIARILGLSVLPDGTYWDCSRNQKVIGKYPQPIREVLLWDNIKRHEPVNPFETCCRNLKW
;
A
#
# COMPACT_ATOMS: atom_id res chain seq x y z
N MET A 1 14.91 8.93 11.06
CA MET A 1 14.42 9.57 12.32
C MET A 1 14.51 11.09 12.29
N ARG A 2 15.67 11.74 12.06
CA ARG A 2 15.79 13.22 12.06
C ARG A 2 14.78 13.93 11.15
N ALA A 3 14.55 13.42 9.94
CA ALA A 3 13.57 13.98 9.02
C ALA A 3 12.13 13.94 9.59
N LEU A 4 11.74 12.86 10.26
CA LEU A 4 10.41 12.72 10.86
C LEU A 4 10.22 13.71 12.01
N LYS A 5 11.22 13.83 12.89
CA LYS A 5 11.21 14.80 13.99
C LYS A 5 11.11 16.24 13.48
N LEU A 6 11.82 16.58 12.40
CA LEU A 6 11.72 17.90 11.78
C LEU A 6 10.32 18.17 11.22
N LEU A 7 9.64 17.17 10.64
CA LEU A 7 8.26 17.34 10.18
C LEU A 7 7.32 17.61 11.35
N ASP A 8 7.47 16.86 12.44
CA ASP A 8 6.68 17.03 13.67
C ASP A 8 6.90 18.40 14.33
N GLU A 9 8.16 18.81 14.51
CA GLU A 9 8.56 20.10 15.05
C GLU A 9 7.95 21.29 14.29
N HIS A 10 7.71 21.12 12.98
CA HIS A 10 7.10 22.15 12.12
C HIS A 10 5.58 21.95 11.93
N GLY A 11 4.95 21.04 12.68
CA GLY A 11 3.51 20.76 12.59
C GLY A 11 3.08 20.15 11.26
N ILE A 12 4.02 19.56 10.50
CA ILE A 12 3.74 18.92 9.22
C ILE A 12 3.26 17.51 9.48
N ARG A 13 1.96 17.28 9.22
CA ARG A 13 1.37 15.93 9.24
C ARG A 13 2.11 15.03 8.27
N HIS A 14 2.52 13.87 8.78
CA HIS A 14 3.30 12.90 8.02
C HIS A 14 2.85 11.49 8.35
N THR A 15 3.27 10.56 7.50
CA THR A 15 2.87 9.16 7.57
C THR A 15 4.10 8.27 7.50
N LEU A 16 4.04 7.13 8.17
CA LEU A 16 5.06 6.09 8.05
C LEU A 16 4.50 4.96 7.21
N SER A 17 5.29 4.46 6.27
CA SER A 17 4.95 3.28 5.48
C SER A 17 5.86 2.12 5.86
N PHE A 18 5.28 1.00 6.28
CA PHE A 18 6.01 -0.20 6.63
C PHE A 18 5.59 -1.34 5.70
N THR A 19 6.56 -1.84 4.92
CA THR A 19 6.36 -2.96 4.00
C THR A 19 6.92 -4.22 4.64
N ILE A 20 6.04 -5.09 5.11
CA ILE A 20 6.39 -6.29 5.88
C ILE A 20 6.75 -7.47 4.98
N ASN A 21 7.79 -8.21 5.37
CA ASN A 21 8.28 -9.46 4.80
C ASN A 21 8.79 -10.39 5.93
N GLN A 22 9.25 -11.60 5.59
CA GLN A 22 9.73 -12.54 6.60
C GLN A 22 10.92 -12.01 7.42
N ALA A 23 11.80 -11.22 6.79
CA ALA A 23 13.02 -10.72 7.44
C ALA A 23 12.75 -9.60 8.44
N ASN A 24 11.68 -8.81 8.29
CA ASN A 24 11.42 -7.63 9.13
C ASN A 24 10.15 -7.71 9.99
N LYS A 25 9.38 -8.80 9.92
CA LYS A 25 8.13 -8.94 10.70
C LYS A 25 8.30 -8.79 12.21
N HIS A 26 9.48 -9.12 12.73
CA HIS A 26 9.81 -8.96 14.15
C HIS A 26 9.97 -7.49 14.58
N CYS A 27 10.06 -6.55 13.63
CA CYS A 27 10.22 -5.12 13.92
C CYS A 27 8.90 -4.38 14.12
N ILE A 28 7.74 -5.05 14.07
CA ILE A 28 6.42 -4.40 14.12
C ILE A 28 6.29 -3.42 15.29
N ASP A 29 6.61 -3.86 16.51
CA ASP A 29 6.47 -3.02 17.71
C ASP A 29 7.38 -1.81 17.65
N HIS A 30 8.63 -2.01 17.20
CA HIS A 30 9.58 -0.92 17.00
C HIS A 30 9.08 0.12 15.98
N ILE A 31 8.37 -0.30 14.94
CA ILE A 31 7.77 0.61 13.97
C ILE A 31 6.61 1.41 14.57
N ILE A 32 5.82 0.79 15.44
CA ILE A 32 4.74 1.49 16.16
C ILE A 32 5.35 2.49 17.14
N ASP A 33 6.35 2.09 17.92
CA ASP A 33 7.05 2.98 18.85
C ASP A 33 7.68 4.17 18.11
N LEU A 34 8.25 3.94 16.93
CA LEU A 34 8.75 5.03 16.07
C LEU A 34 7.65 6.00 15.64
N CYS A 35 6.43 5.51 15.37
CA CYS A 35 5.30 6.40 15.05
C CYS A 35 4.94 7.29 16.24
N ILE A 36 4.93 6.74 17.46
CA ILE A 36 4.69 7.47 18.71
C ILE A 36 5.78 8.53 18.91
N GLU A 37 7.05 8.14 18.83
CA GLU A 37 8.21 9.02 19.05
C GLU A 37 8.33 10.18 18.05
N THR A 38 7.67 10.05 16.89
CA THR A 38 7.78 11.04 15.81
C THR A 38 6.47 11.77 15.53
N GLY A 39 5.41 11.56 16.32
CA GLY A 39 4.13 12.23 16.09
C GLY A 39 3.41 11.78 14.81
N THR A 40 3.74 10.60 14.29
CA THR A 40 3.09 10.05 13.10
C THR A 40 1.67 9.58 13.44
N CYS A 41 0.67 10.20 12.82
CA CYS A 41 -0.74 9.85 13.03
C CYS A 41 -1.26 8.72 12.11
N THR A 42 -0.45 8.23 11.15
CA THR A 42 -0.89 7.22 10.19
C THR A 42 0.23 6.24 9.83
N LEU A 43 -0.04 4.95 10.00
CA LEU A 43 0.83 3.85 9.65
C LEU A 43 0.28 3.06 8.47
N ASN A 44 0.91 3.21 7.30
CA ASN A 44 0.60 2.39 6.12
C ASN A 44 1.27 1.02 6.25
N PHE A 45 0.53 0.05 6.79
CA PHE A 45 0.97 -1.33 6.96
C PHE A 45 0.73 -2.15 5.69
N ASN A 46 1.81 -2.44 4.94
CA ASN A 46 1.77 -3.01 3.60
C ASN A 46 2.41 -4.38 3.54
N ILE A 47 1.81 -5.34 2.83
CA ILE A 47 2.47 -6.61 2.50
C ILE A 47 3.50 -6.42 1.38
N TYR A 48 4.68 -7.02 1.53
CA TYR A 48 5.66 -7.12 0.45
C TYR A 48 5.13 -7.98 -0.70
N GLN A 49 5.20 -7.44 -1.91
CA GLN A 49 4.82 -8.14 -3.14
C GLN A 49 6.05 -8.32 -4.03
N PRO A 50 6.48 -9.56 -4.32
CA PRO A 50 7.66 -9.83 -5.14
C PRO A 50 7.32 -9.63 -6.64
N ILE A 51 7.28 -8.36 -7.08
CA ILE A 51 7.00 -8.00 -8.48
C ILE A 51 8.23 -8.29 -9.37
N ARG A 52 9.44 -8.14 -8.82
CA ARG A 52 10.73 -8.45 -9.46
C ARG A 52 11.46 -9.50 -8.63
N LYS A 53 12.44 -10.19 -9.24
CA LYS A 53 13.33 -11.11 -8.51
C LYS A 53 14.02 -10.36 -7.36
N SER A 54 13.95 -10.96 -6.18
CA SER A 54 14.45 -10.42 -4.92
C SER A 54 14.67 -11.59 -3.97
N ASP A 55 15.65 -11.49 -3.08
CA ASP A 55 15.94 -12.48 -2.04
C ASP A 55 15.02 -12.32 -0.80
N LEU A 56 14.12 -11.33 -0.83
CA LEU A 56 13.14 -11.11 0.23
C LEU A 56 11.96 -12.06 0.08
N GLU A 57 11.71 -12.86 1.11
CA GLU A 57 10.55 -13.75 1.16
C GLU A 57 9.29 -13.00 1.64
N PRO A 58 8.18 -13.04 0.89
CA PRO A 58 6.92 -12.46 1.33
C PRO A 58 6.34 -13.23 2.52
N ILE A 59 5.61 -12.52 3.38
CA ILE A 59 4.70 -13.16 4.33
C ILE A 59 3.51 -13.76 3.59
N ARG A 60 2.90 -14.81 4.16
CA ARG A 60 1.66 -15.37 3.58
C ARG A 60 0.51 -14.40 3.78
N TYR A 61 -0.49 -14.47 2.91
CA TYR A 61 -1.65 -13.59 3.01
C TYR A 61 -2.40 -13.77 4.34
N MET A 62 -2.62 -15.02 4.78
CA MET A 62 -3.29 -15.28 6.06
C MET A 62 -2.47 -14.81 7.26
N GLU A 63 -1.15 -15.00 7.22
CA GLU A 63 -0.22 -14.46 8.23
C GLU A 63 -0.30 -12.92 8.29
N TRP A 64 -0.38 -12.25 7.14
CA TRP A 64 -0.53 -10.80 7.08
C TRP A 64 -1.84 -10.30 7.70
N ILE A 65 -2.96 -11.00 7.48
CA ILE A 65 -4.26 -10.62 8.09
C ILE A 65 -4.15 -10.67 9.61
N GLU A 66 -3.54 -11.73 10.16
CA GLU A 66 -3.37 -11.88 11.61
C GLU A 66 -2.48 -10.78 12.19
N LEU A 67 -1.34 -10.52 11.54
CA LEU A 67 -0.44 -9.44 11.93
C LEU A 67 -1.13 -8.07 11.82
N LYS A 68 -1.91 -7.82 10.77
CA LYS A 68 -2.62 -6.55 10.61
C LYS A 68 -3.59 -6.30 11.78
N LYS A 69 -4.38 -7.31 12.19
CA LYS A 69 -5.29 -7.19 13.35
C LYS A 69 -4.53 -6.84 14.63
N TYR A 70 -3.36 -7.45 14.82
CA TYR A 70 -2.49 -7.13 15.94
C TYR A 70 -2.02 -5.66 15.90
N VAL A 71 -1.50 -5.22 14.75
CA VAL A 71 -1.02 -3.85 14.55
C VAL A 71 -2.14 -2.85 14.76
N GLU A 72 -3.32 -3.08 14.18
CA GLU A 72 -4.50 -2.23 14.34
C GLU A 72 -4.83 -2.02 15.81
N LYS A 73 -4.96 -3.12 16.58
CA LYS A 73 -5.28 -3.06 18.01
C LYS A 73 -4.21 -2.35 18.84
N ARG A 74 -2.93 -2.51 18.49
CA ARG A 74 -1.81 -1.89 19.21
C ARG A 74 -1.68 -0.40 18.89
N ALA A 75 -1.85 -0.02 17.62
CA ALA A 75 -1.74 1.34 17.10
C ALA A 75 -2.94 2.21 17.47
N GLU A 76 -4.16 1.65 17.48
CA GLU A 76 -5.39 2.36 17.87
C GLU A 76 -5.31 2.92 19.29
N LYS A 77 -4.67 2.19 20.22
CA LYS A 77 -4.44 2.64 21.60
C LYS A 77 -3.63 3.94 21.69
N GLU A 78 -2.82 4.22 20.67
CA GLU A 78 -1.95 5.39 20.59
C GLU A 78 -2.52 6.47 19.65
N GLY A 79 -3.75 6.30 19.15
CA GLY A 79 -4.35 7.21 18.17
C GLY A 79 -3.72 7.14 16.77
N ILE A 80 -2.98 6.07 16.46
CA ILE A 80 -2.35 5.89 15.15
C ILE A 80 -3.34 5.19 14.21
N TYR A 81 -3.68 5.85 13.11
CA TYR A 81 -4.61 5.32 12.12
C TYR A 81 -3.94 4.33 11.16
N LEU A 82 -4.59 3.19 10.90
CA LEU A 82 -4.21 2.24 9.86
C LEU A 82 -5.24 2.27 8.71
N PRO A 83 -4.87 2.75 7.52
CA PRO A 83 -5.77 2.72 6.38
C PRO A 83 -6.03 1.29 5.90
N LYS A 84 -7.25 1.07 5.41
CA LYS A 84 -7.60 -0.14 4.64
C LYS A 84 -6.95 -0.07 3.27
N GLY A 85 -6.25 -1.12 2.88
CA GLY A 85 -5.61 -1.25 1.58
C GLY A 85 -6.54 -1.85 0.53
N CYS A 86 -6.17 -1.70 -0.74
CA CYS A 86 -6.86 -2.34 -1.87
C CYS A 86 -6.84 -3.88 -1.82
N ILE A 87 -5.90 -4.47 -1.08
CA ILE A 87 -5.86 -5.91 -0.83
C ILE A 87 -7.04 -6.38 0.04
N GLU A 88 -7.60 -5.50 0.87
CA GLU A 88 -8.73 -5.80 1.76
C GLU A 88 -10.08 -5.45 1.13
N GLY A 89 -10.15 -4.31 0.44
CA GLY A 89 -11.40 -3.76 -0.11
C GLY A 89 -11.62 -4.02 -1.60
N GLY A 90 -10.67 -4.65 -2.28
CA GLY A 90 -10.67 -4.85 -3.72
C GLY A 90 -9.76 -3.89 -4.48
N CYS A 91 -9.27 -4.33 -5.63
CA CYS A 91 -8.33 -3.57 -6.44
C CYS A 91 -9.01 -2.40 -7.13
N ILE A 92 -8.43 -1.21 -6.96
CA ILE A 92 -8.92 0.07 -7.48
C ILE A 92 -8.12 0.57 -8.69
N ALA A 93 -7.24 -0.26 -9.24
CA ALA A 93 -6.44 0.06 -10.42
C ALA A 93 -7.37 0.41 -11.59
N ARG A 94 -7.12 1.56 -12.24
CA ARG A 94 -7.94 2.13 -13.33
C ARG A 94 -9.37 2.52 -12.94
N ILE A 95 -9.72 2.46 -11.64
CA ILE A 95 -11.01 2.88 -11.09
C ILE A 95 -10.83 4.21 -10.36
N LEU A 96 -9.97 4.24 -9.33
CA LEU A 96 -9.68 5.44 -8.54
C LEU A 96 -8.30 6.03 -8.83
N GLY A 97 -7.44 5.30 -9.54
CA GLY A 97 -6.11 5.76 -9.87
C GLY A 97 -5.37 4.87 -10.85
N LEU A 98 -4.33 5.43 -11.44
CA LEU A 98 -3.34 4.76 -12.27
C LEU A 98 -1.97 5.39 -11.99
N SER A 99 -0.89 4.81 -12.50
CA SER A 99 0.46 5.40 -12.39
C SER A 99 0.92 5.92 -13.74
N VAL A 100 1.38 7.17 -13.78
CA VAL A 100 2.01 7.78 -14.95
C VAL A 100 3.52 7.80 -14.74
N LEU A 101 4.26 7.20 -15.66
CA LEU A 101 5.72 7.19 -15.63
C LEU A 101 6.31 8.47 -16.26
N PRO A 102 7.57 8.81 -15.97
CA PRO A 102 8.23 9.99 -16.55
C PRO A 102 8.28 10.01 -18.08
N ASP A 103 8.24 8.86 -18.74
CA ASP A 103 8.20 8.73 -20.21
C ASP A 103 6.78 8.85 -20.80
N GLY A 104 5.79 9.17 -19.97
CA GLY A 104 4.38 9.28 -20.32
C GLY A 104 3.63 7.95 -20.36
N THR A 105 4.27 6.81 -20.08
CA THR A 105 3.60 5.50 -20.04
C THR A 105 2.62 5.41 -18.87
N TYR A 106 1.45 4.84 -19.10
CA TYR A 106 0.45 4.59 -18.06
C TYR A 106 0.52 3.13 -17.62
N TRP A 107 0.75 2.91 -16.33
CA TRP A 107 0.49 1.63 -15.67
C TRP A 107 -0.86 1.67 -14.98
N ASP A 108 -1.57 0.55 -14.98
CA ASP A 108 -2.81 0.39 -14.22
C ASP A 108 -2.66 0.65 -12.72
N CYS A 109 -1.52 0.27 -12.14
CA CYS A 109 -1.11 0.56 -10.77
C CYS A 109 0.41 0.36 -10.63
N SER A 110 1.06 1.09 -9.73
CA SER A 110 2.49 0.94 -9.41
C SER A 110 2.90 -0.47 -8.96
N ARG A 111 1.95 -1.23 -8.40
CA ARG A 111 2.18 -2.62 -7.96
C ARG A 111 1.92 -3.66 -9.05
N ASN A 112 0.92 -3.45 -9.92
CA ASN A 112 0.60 -4.42 -10.97
C ASN A 112 1.43 -4.23 -12.24
N GLN A 113 1.76 -2.96 -12.54
CA GLN A 113 2.65 -2.53 -13.63
C GLN A 113 2.19 -2.97 -15.02
N LYS A 114 0.88 -3.18 -15.24
CA LYS A 114 0.34 -3.48 -16.56
C LYS A 114 0.26 -2.18 -17.35
N VAL A 115 0.93 -2.13 -18.50
CA VAL A 115 0.82 -1.01 -19.43
C VAL A 115 -0.60 -0.96 -20.01
N ILE A 116 -1.25 0.20 -19.92
CA ILE A 116 -2.63 0.40 -20.37
C ILE A 116 -2.79 1.54 -21.38
N GLY A 117 -1.76 2.35 -21.56
CA GLY A 117 -1.77 3.49 -22.46
C GLY A 117 -0.49 4.30 -22.35
N LYS A 118 -0.44 5.41 -23.09
CA LYS A 118 0.70 6.33 -23.10
C LYS A 118 0.27 7.72 -23.55
N TYR A 119 0.80 8.77 -22.93
CA TYR A 119 0.62 10.15 -23.39
C TYR A 119 1.04 10.28 -24.88
N PRO A 120 0.27 10.99 -25.74
CA PRO A 120 -0.83 11.91 -25.43
C PRO A 120 -2.24 11.30 -25.35
N GLN A 121 -2.38 9.97 -25.28
CA GLN A 121 -3.69 9.34 -25.10
C GLN A 121 -4.42 9.90 -23.86
N PRO A 122 -5.68 10.32 -23.97
CA PRO A 122 -6.47 10.78 -22.83
C PRO A 122 -6.66 9.68 -21.77
N ILE A 123 -6.37 9.97 -20.50
CA ILE A 123 -6.50 9.02 -19.38
C ILE A 123 -7.91 8.42 -19.28
N ARG A 124 -8.95 9.20 -19.59
CA ARG A 124 -10.35 8.74 -19.57
C ARG A 124 -10.59 7.51 -20.47
N GLU A 125 -9.78 7.31 -21.51
CA GLU A 125 -9.94 6.17 -22.42
C GLU A 125 -9.39 4.86 -21.85
N VAL A 126 -8.55 4.95 -20.81
CA VAL A 126 -7.93 3.79 -20.17
C VAL A 126 -8.54 3.45 -18.81
N LEU A 127 -9.57 4.16 -18.37
CA LEU A 127 -10.29 3.86 -17.12
C LEU A 127 -11.30 2.72 -17.31
N LEU A 128 -11.60 2.01 -16.23
CA LEU A 128 -12.63 0.97 -16.18
C LEU A 128 -13.99 1.58 -15.85
N TRP A 129 -14.63 2.22 -16.83
CA TRP A 129 -15.88 2.96 -16.62
C TRP A 129 -17.04 2.11 -16.10
N ASP A 130 -17.13 0.84 -16.52
CA ASP A 130 -18.19 -0.04 -16.05
C ASP A 130 -18.03 -0.35 -14.55
N ASN A 131 -16.81 -0.67 -14.11
CA ASN A 131 -16.48 -0.83 -12.70
C ASN A 131 -16.75 0.44 -11.89
N ILE A 132 -16.38 1.61 -12.42
CA ILE A 132 -16.63 2.91 -11.77
C ILE A 132 -18.13 3.13 -11.57
N LYS A 133 -18.94 2.92 -12.63
CA LYS A 133 -20.40 3.12 -12.56
C LYS A 133 -21.08 2.15 -11.61
N ARG A 134 -20.61 0.90 -11.56
CA ARG A 134 -21.17 -0.15 -10.70
C ARG A 134 -20.62 -0.14 -9.27
N HIS A 135 -19.61 0.69 -8.99
CA HIS A 135 -18.87 0.66 -7.72
C HIS A 135 -18.27 -0.72 -7.41
N GLU A 136 -17.84 -1.44 -8.45
CA GLU A 136 -17.31 -2.80 -8.36
C GLU A 136 -15.78 -2.78 -8.49
N PRO A 137 -15.02 -3.18 -7.45
CA PRO A 137 -13.57 -3.28 -7.55
C PRO A 137 -13.15 -4.48 -8.42
N VAL A 138 -11.91 -4.46 -8.88
CA VAL A 138 -11.28 -5.62 -9.52
C VAL A 138 -10.79 -6.59 -8.45
N ASN A 139 -10.78 -7.89 -8.74
CA ASN A 139 -10.19 -8.90 -7.86
C ASN A 139 -8.68 -8.64 -7.66
N PRO A 140 -8.19 -8.38 -6.42
CA PRO A 140 -6.77 -8.10 -6.18
C PRO A 140 -5.87 -9.30 -6.54
N PHE A 141 -6.37 -10.53 -6.46
CA PHE A 141 -5.63 -11.75 -6.81
C PHE A 141 -5.46 -11.95 -8.33
N GLU A 142 -6.21 -11.22 -9.16
CA GLU A 142 -6.00 -11.14 -10.61
C GLU A 142 -5.01 -10.04 -11.00
N THR A 143 -4.55 -9.23 -10.03
CA THR A 143 -3.66 -8.09 -10.26
C THR A 143 -2.36 -8.25 -9.46
N CYS A 144 -2.07 -7.37 -8.51
CA CYS A 144 -0.80 -7.33 -7.79
C CYS A 144 -0.65 -8.44 -6.74
N CYS A 145 -1.75 -9.07 -6.33
CA CYS A 145 -1.73 -10.17 -5.34
C CYS A 145 -1.61 -11.55 -5.98
N ARG A 146 -1.50 -11.67 -7.32
CA ARG A 146 -1.43 -12.94 -8.05
C ARG A 146 -0.33 -13.90 -7.60
N ASN A 147 0.74 -13.35 -7.02
CA ASN A 147 1.92 -14.11 -6.58
C ASN A 147 1.96 -14.31 -5.05
N LEU A 148 0.94 -13.87 -4.31
CA LEU A 148 0.90 -14.08 -2.87
C LEU A 148 0.58 -15.55 -2.57
N LYS A 149 1.34 -16.14 -1.65
CA LYS A 149 1.06 -17.46 -1.09
C LYS A 149 -0.08 -17.31 -0.07
N TRP A 150 -1.03 -18.24 -0.11
CA TRP A 150 -2.17 -18.31 0.83
C TRP A 150 -1.73 -18.86 2.19
#